data_AF-A0A2A5KME0-F1
#
_entry.id   AF-A0A2A5KME0-F1
#
_cell.length_a   1.000
_cell.length_b   1.000
_cell.length_c   1.000
_cell.angle_alpha   90.00
_cell.angle_beta   90.00
_cell.angle_gamma   90.00
#
_symmetry.space_group_name_H-M   'P 1'
#
loop_
_entity.id
_entity.type
_entity.pdbx_description
1 polymer ?
#
loop_
_entity_poly.entity_id
_entity_poly.type
_entity_poly.pdbx_seq_one_letter_code
_entity_poly.pdbx_strand_id
1 'polypeptide(L)'
;MVEDENYTASELQLLGIFIEHVVRTWRNSTTRSDLKGVASGCVFNVLKERHRRLARKVGSREGLVSVSRVLGFSINPGLGGIGLRGTGVWEFIDLPEPGACRSWKSSQRRE
;
A
#
# COMPACT_ATOMS: atom_id res chain seq x y z
N MET A 1 -19.75 -9.55 19.50
CA MET A 1 -20.09 -9.56 18.06
C MET A 1 -18.95 -8.88 17.34
N VAL A 2 -17.94 -9.65 16.93
CA VAL A 2 -16.87 -9.14 16.06
C VAL A 2 -17.32 -9.59 14.68
N GLU A 3 -17.91 -8.67 13.92
CA GLU A 3 -18.13 -8.93 12.50
C GLU A 3 -16.77 -9.20 11.89
N ASP A 4 -16.60 -10.41 11.34
CA ASP A 4 -15.51 -10.74 10.44
C ASP A 4 -15.57 -9.73 9.29
N GLU A 5 -14.84 -8.62 9.42
CA GLU A 5 -14.77 -7.52 8.46
C GLU A 5 -13.99 -7.96 7.22
N ASN A 6 -14.49 -9.00 6.54
CA ASN A 6 -13.96 -9.44 5.28
C ASN A 6 -14.11 -8.28 4.28
N TYR A 7 -13.04 -7.94 3.57
CA TYR A 7 -13.11 -6.89 2.56
C TYR A 7 -13.99 -7.37 1.42
N THR A 8 -14.95 -6.54 1.02
CA THR A 8 -15.70 -6.82 -0.21
C THR A 8 -14.77 -6.68 -1.41
N ALA A 9 -15.10 -7.36 -2.52
CA ALA A 9 -14.32 -7.25 -3.75
C ALA A 9 -14.20 -5.80 -4.23
N SER A 10 -15.25 -4.99 -4.08
CA SER A 10 -15.24 -3.56 -4.42
C SER A 10 -14.33 -2.74 -3.52
N GLU A 11 -14.27 -3.03 -2.22
CA GLU A 11 -13.37 -2.35 -1.28
C GLU A 11 -11.90 -2.68 -1.57
N LEU A 12 -11.59 -3.95 -1.88
CA LEU A 12 -10.24 -4.36 -2.28
C LEU A 12 -9.82 -3.69 -3.59
N GLN A 13 -10.72 -3.62 -4.58
CA GLN A 13 -10.45 -2.90 -5.82
C GLN A 13 -10.20 -1.42 -5.58
N LEU A 14 -11.04 -0.77 -4.77
CA LEU A 14 -10.88 0.65 -4.47
C LEU A 14 -9.58 0.93 -3.70
N LEU A 15 -9.24 0.07 -2.74
CA LEU A 15 -8.00 0.16 -1.98
C LEU A 15 -6.78 -0.06 -2.88
N GLY A 16 -6.83 -1.04 -3.79
CA GLY A 16 -5.77 -1.28 -4.77
C GLY A 16 -5.56 -0.08 -5.71
N ILE A 17 -6.63 0.46 -6.29
CA ILE A 17 -6.57 1.66 -7.15
C ILE A 17 -6.01 2.85 -6.36
N PHE A 18 -6.45 3.03 -5.12
CA PHE A 18 -5.97 4.09 -4.24
C PHE A 18 -4.47 3.96 -3.96
N ILE A 19 -4.00 2.78 -3.54
CA ILE A 19 -2.59 2.53 -3.25
C ILE A 19 -1.76 2.76 -4.51
N GLU A 20 -2.18 2.22 -5.66
CA GLU A 20 -1.50 2.44 -6.95
C GLU A 20 -1.41 3.93 -7.29
N HIS A 21 -2.49 4.69 -7.12
CA HIS A 21 -2.52 6.12 -7.40
C HIS A 21 -1.57 6.90 -6.50
N VAL A 22 -1.60 6.65 -5.18
CA VAL A 22 -0.71 7.32 -4.22
C VAL A 22 0.74 6.98 -4.50
N VAL A 23 1.05 5.69 -4.70
CA VAL A 23 2.40 5.25 -5.02
C VAL A 23 2.89 5.89 -6.31
N ARG A 24 2.12 5.86 -7.41
CA ARG A 24 2.52 6.49 -8.68
C ARG A 24 2.75 7.99 -8.55
N THR A 25 1.92 8.68 -7.76
CA THR A 25 2.01 10.13 -7.61
C THR A 25 3.23 10.53 -6.77
N TRP A 26 3.56 9.75 -5.74
CA TRP A 26 4.58 10.13 -4.74
C TRP A 26 5.91 9.39 -4.89
N ARG A 27 5.98 8.32 -5.69
CA ARG A 27 7.20 7.53 -5.95
C ARG A 27 8.37 8.37 -6.44
N ASN A 28 8.10 9.41 -7.24
CA ASN A 28 9.12 10.31 -7.78
C ASN A 28 9.48 11.47 -6.83
N SER A 29 8.72 11.64 -5.75
CA SER A 29 8.97 12.67 -4.74
C SER A 29 9.94 12.21 -3.65
N THR A 30 10.29 10.92 -3.62
CA THR A 30 11.27 10.38 -2.67
C THR A 30 12.67 10.84 -3.07
N THR A 31 13.27 11.72 -2.26
CA THR A 31 14.63 12.27 -2.44
C THR A 31 15.76 11.25 -2.27
N ARG A 32 15.46 10.02 -1.84
CA ARG A 32 16.42 8.92 -1.68
C ARG A 32 16.24 7.89 -2.78
N SER A 33 17.19 7.87 -3.72
CA SER A 33 17.22 6.96 -4.88
C SER A 33 17.33 5.48 -4.50
N ASP A 34 17.78 5.20 -3.28
CA ASP A 34 17.93 3.87 -2.70
C ASP A 34 16.63 3.28 -2.15
N LEU A 35 15.58 4.11 -1.96
CA LEU A 35 14.28 3.66 -1.46
C LEU A 35 13.30 3.51 -2.61
N LYS A 36 12.89 2.26 -2.91
CA LYS A 36 11.85 1.97 -3.90
C LYS A 36 10.47 1.98 -3.26
N GLY A 37 9.66 2.97 -3.61
CA GLY A 37 8.25 3.09 -3.22
C GLY A 37 7.97 4.23 -2.25
N VAL A 38 6.77 4.19 -1.66
CA VAL A 38 6.27 5.20 -0.72
C VAL A 38 6.12 4.57 0.66
N ALA A 39 6.52 5.29 1.71
CA ALA A 39 6.40 4.80 3.07
C ALA A 39 4.95 4.42 3.39
N SER A 40 4.72 3.20 3.88
CA SER A 40 3.41 2.68 4.28
C SER A 40 2.65 3.61 5.23
N GLY A 41 3.36 4.30 6.13
CA GLY A 41 2.79 5.32 7.02
C GLY A 41 2.22 6.53 6.27
N CYS A 42 2.88 6.99 5.21
CA CYS A 42 2.37 8.07 4.36
C CYS A 42 1.10 7.61 3.62
N VAL A 43 1.12 6.41 3.02
CA VAL A 43 -0.06 5.86 2.33
C VAL A 43 -1.24 5.71 3.30
N PHE A 44 -0.99 5.23 4.51
CA PHE A 44 -2.04 5.10 5.54
C PHE A 44 -2.57 6.46 6.02
N ASN A 45 -1.73 7.48 6.13
CA ASN A 45 -2.17 8.84 6.45
C ASN A 45 -3.08 9.40 5.37
N VAL A 46 -2.70 9.30 4.09
CA VAL A 46 -3.55 9.74 2.97
C VAL A 46 -4.85 8.93 2.93
N LEU A 47 -4.80 7.63 3.26
CA LEU A 47 -6.00 6.78 3.34
C LEU A 47 -6.95 7.27 4.44
N LYS A 48 -6.43 7.64 5.61
CA LYS A 48 -7.23 8.24 6.70
C LYS A 48 -7.86 9.57 6.30
N GLU A 49 -7.18 10.37 5.48
CA GLU A 49 -7.71 11.65 5.02
C GLU A 49 -8.80 11.49 3.97
N ARG A 50 -8.57 10.62 2.97
CA ARG A 50 -9.45 10.48 1.79
C ARG A 50 -10.53 9.41 1.94
N HIS A 51 -10.26 8.34 2.69
CA HIS A 51 -11.16 7.18 2.84
C HIS A 51 -11.21 6.68 4.29
N ARG A 52 -11.72 7.51 5.22
CA ARG A 52 -11.83 7.19 6.66
C ARG A 52 -12.46 5.83 6.99
N ARG A 53 -13.48 5.41 6.23
CA ARG A 53 -14.14 4.11 6.42
C ARG A 53 -13.19 2.95 6.12
N LEU A 54 -12.51 2.98 4.98
CA LEU A 54 -11.50 1.98 4.62
C LEU A 54 -10.32 2.01 5.59
N ALA A 55 -9.86 3.19 6.00
CA ALA A 55 -8.78 3.31 6.97
C ALA A 55 -9.13 2.66 8.33
N ARG A 56 -10.40 2.77 8.76
CA ARG A 56 -10.89 2.13 9.98
C ARG A 56 -10.89 0.60 9.86
N LYS A 57 -11.32 0.08 8.71
CA LYS A 57 -11.34 -1.36 8.40
C LYS A 57 -9.93 -1.94 8.25
N VAL A 58 -9.00 -1.16 7.69
CA VAL A 58 -7.56 -1.47 7.64
C VAL A 58 -6.93 -1.49 9.03
N GLY A 59 -7.40 -0.65 9.96
CA GLY A 59 -7.07 -0.68 11.38
C GLY A 59 -5.69 -0.10 11.71
N SER A 60 -4.66 -0.43 10.94
CA SER A 60 -3.29 0.05 11.18
C SER A 60 -2.43 0.09 9.91
N ARG A 61 -1.21 0.63 10.05
CA ARG A 61 -0.18 0.60 9.00
C ARG A 61 0.17 -0.84 8.61
N GLU A 62 0.30 -1.73 9.58
CA GLU A 62 0.63 -3.15 9.38
C GLU A 62 -0.51 -3.86 8.64
N GLY A 63 -1.77 -3.52 8.95
CA GLY A 63 -2.94 -3.97 8.21
C GLY A 63 -2.89 -3.52 6.74
N LEU A 64 -2.50 -2.27 6.49
CA LEU A 64 -2.34 -1.74 5.13
C LEU A 64 -1.26 -2.52 4.37
N VAL A 65 -0.13 -2.80 5.01
CA VAL A 65 0.96 -3.56 4.39
C VAL A 65 0.51 -4.99 4.08
N SER A 66 -0.17 -5.65 5.01
CA SER A 66 -0.70 -7.00 4.82
C SER A 66 -1.65 -7.07 3.61
N VAL A 67 -2.61 -6.15 3.54
CA VAL A 67 -3.54 -6.06 2.41
C VAL A 67 -2.80 -5.71 1.12
N SER A 68 -1.82 -4.80 1.17
CA SER A 68 -1.00 -4.46 0.00
C SER A 68 -0.26 -5.68 -0.57
N ARG A 69 0.27 -6.58 0.29
CA ARG A 69 0.87 -7.84 -0.15
C ARG A 69 -0.15 -8.75 -0.83
N VAL A 70 -1.34 -8.90 -0.25
CA VAL A 70 -2.44 -9.68 -0.85
C VAL A 70 -2.84 -9.09 -2.21
N LEU A 71 -2.83 -7.77 -2.33
CA LEU A 71 -3.13 -7.06 -3.58
C LEU A 71 -1.99 -7.13 -4.62
N GLY A 72 -0.85 -7.75 -4.28
CA GLY A 72 0.29 -7.95 -5.17
C GLY A 72 1.28 -6.78 -5.25
N PHE A 73 1.19 -5.79 -4.34
CA PHE A 73 2.18 -4.71 -4.28
C PHE A 73 3.50 -5.20 -3.67
N SER A 74 4.60 -4.58 -4.11
CA SER A 74 5.93 -4.89 -3.60
C SER A 74 6.15 -4.14 -2.29
N ILE A 75 6.59 -4.84 -1.24
CA ILE A 75 6.90 -4.24 0.06
C ILE A 75 8.40 -4.28 0.29
N ASN A 76 9.05 -3.12 0.18
CA ASN A 76 10.49 -2.99 0.34
C ASN A 76 10.81 -2.53 1.77
N PRO A 77 11.63 -3.25 2.54
CA PRO A 77 12.17 -2.73 3.78
C PRO A 77 13.19 -1.63 3.48
N GLY A 78 13.16 -0.53 4.21
CA GLY A 78 14.12 0.56 4.09
C GLY A 78 14.40 1.23 5.42
N LEU A 79 15.55 1.87 5.53
CA LEU A 79 15.89 2.68 6.70
C LEU A 79 15.14 4.02 6.59
N GLY A 80 14.25 4.30 7.55
CA GLY A 80 13.61 5.61 7.69
C GLY A 80 14.66 6.73 7.73
N GLY A 81 14.29 7.93 7.24
CA GLY A 81 15.22 9.03 6.95
C GLY A 81 16.18 9.44 8.09
N ILE A 82 17.27 10.11 7.68
CA ILE A 82 18.32 10.64 8.53
C ILE A 82 17.71 11.72 9.46
N GLY A 83 17.39 11.33 10.68
CA GLY A 83 16.66 12.15 11.66
C GLY A 83 16.03 11.31 12.76
N LEU A 84 15.72 10.04 12.47
CA LEU A 84 15.39 9.03 13.47
C LEU A 84 16.65 8.21 13.74
N ARG A 85 17.56 8.75 14.56
CA ARG A 85 18.72 8.04 15.10
C ARG A 85 18.21 6.81 15.88
N GLY A 86 18.13 5.68 15.19
CA GLY A 86 17.99 4.34 15.73
C GLY A 86 16.60 3.99 16.27
N THR A 87 15.70 3.50 15.41
CA THR A 87 14.78 2.37 15.70
C THR A 87 13.84 2.15 14.51
N GLY A 88 14.05 1.10 13.72
CA GLY A 88 12.99 0.52 12.90
C GLY A 88 13.27 0.47 11.41
N VAL A 89 13.15 -0.74 10.85
CA VAL A 89 12.93 -0.95 9.42
C VAL A 89 11.54 -0.40 9.07
N TRP A 90 11.47 0.45 8.07
CA TRP A 90 10.22 0.96 7.52
C TRP A 90 9.82 0.16 6.29
N GLU A 91 8.53 -0.07 6.13
CA GLU A 91 7.97 -0.75 4.96
C GLU A 91 7.53 0.29 3.93
N PHE A 92 8.07 0.17 2.72
CA PHE A 92 7.75 1.01 1.57
C PHE A 92 6.92 0.20 0.59
N ILE A 93 5.75 0.72 0.24
CA ILE A 93 4.85 0.13 -0.75
C ILE A 93 5.27 0.65 -2.11
N ASP A 94 5.66 -0.25 -3.01
CA ASP A 94 5.97 0.05 -4.40
C ASP A 94 5.01 -0.68 -5.34
N LEU A 95 4.99 -0.26 -6.59
CA LEU A 95 4.22 -0.95 -7.62
C LEU A 95 4.64 -2.42 -7.74
N PRO A 96 3.71 -3.32 -8.13
CA PRO A 96 4.07 -4.68 -8.48
C PRO A 96 5.23 -4.67 -9.49
N GLU A 97 6.30 -5.42 -9.22
CA GLU A 97 7.33 -5.62 -10.23
C GLU A 97 6.69 -6.24 -11.49
N PRO A 98 7.10 -5.81 -12.70
CA PRO A 98 6.62 -6.38 -13.95
C PRO A 98 7.09 -7.84 -14.07
N GLY A 99 6.33 -8.75 -13.45
CA GLY A 99 6.68 -10.15 -13.27
C GLY A 99 6.01 -10.82 -12.06
N ALA A 100 5.66 -10.05 -11.01
CA ALA A 100 5.21 -10.60 -9.74
C ALA A 100 3.70 -10.93 -9.66
N CYS A 101 2.85 -10.35 -10.51
CA CYS A 101 1.41 -10.65 -10.53
C CYS A 101 0.80 -10.55 -11.94
N ARG A 102 0.73 -11.69 -12.65
CA ARG A 102 -0.12 -11.87 -13.85
C ARG A 102 -1.57 -12.26 -13.53
N SER A 103 -1.97 -12.35 -12.25
CA SER A 103 -3.24 -13.02 -11.91
C SER A 103 -4.46 -12.12 -11.69
N TRP A 104 -4.31 -10.81 -11.47
CA TRP A 104 -5.48 -9.95 -11.18
C TRP A 104 -5.96 -9.05 -12.31
N LYS A 105 -5.10 -8.69 -13.26
CA LYS A 105 -5.54 -7.90 -14.43
C LYS A 105 -6.22 -8.75 -15.51
N SER A 106 -6.11 -10.08 -15.43
CA SER A 106 -6.61 -11.01 -16.45
C SER A 106 -8.13 -11.17 -16.45
N SER A 107 -8.81 -10.82 -15.34
CA SER A 107 -10.28 -10.84 -15.26
C SER A 107 -10.94 -9.60 -15.86
N GLN A 108 -10.18 -8.60 -16.31
CA GLN A 108 -10.70 -7.32 -16.78
C GLN A 108 -10.59 -7.13 -18.30
N ARG A 109 -10.25 -8.19 -19.05
CA ARG A 109 -10.01 -8.13 -20.50
C ARG A 109 -10.82 -9.18 -21.28
N ARG A 110 -12.08 -9.41 -20.88
CA ARG A 110 -13.09 -10.13 -21.67
C ARG A 110 -14.42 -9.39 -21.55
N GLU A 111 -14.57 -8.33 -22.33
CA GLU A 111 -15.85 -7.83 -22.84
C GLU A 111 -15.64 -7.47 -24.31
#